data_AF-A0A7S3CRZ5-F1
#
_entry.id   AF-A0A7S3CRZ5-F1
#
_cell.length_a   1.000
_cell.length_b   1.000
_cell.length_c   1.000
_cell.angle_alpha   90.00
_cell.angle_beta   90.00
_cell.angle_gamma   90.00
#
_symmetry.space_group_name_H-M   'P 1'
#
loop_
_entity.id
_entity.type
_entity.pdbx_description
1 polymer ?
#
loop_
_entity_poly.entity_id
_entity_poly.type
_entity_poly.pdbx_seq_one_letter_code
_entity_poly.pdbx_strand_id
1 'polypeptide(L)'
;VYRNFAFIGSNLFMVFGDLIKMNNMYQFSLASFIKLFTRALETRPQANSTEEKLNYLSNSLIKLCFSETGRSLFKSDRLTYSMHFVKGVFPDRFGPKEWEFFTGQIIGSGGQAQAPRWVPKDRQEAFMNLGATFPHLIPQLQLDNEQIW
;
A
#
# COMPACT_ATOMS: atom_id res chain seq x y z
N VAL A 1 -5.82 25.79 0.49
CA VAL A 1 -6.88 24.78 0.74
C VAL A 1 -6.84 23.62 -0.25
N TYR A 2 -6.80 23.84 -1.58
CA TYR A 2 -6.83 22.76 -2.59
C TYR A 2 -5.55 21.93 -2.79
N ARG A 3 -4.41 22.38 -2.24
CA ARG A 3 -3.09 21.77 -2.46
C ARG A 3 -3.06 20.26 -2.13
N ASN A 4 -3.70 19.86 -1.04
CA ASN A 4 -3.69 18.47 -0.59
C ASN A 4 -4.45 17.55 -1.55
N PHE A 5 -5.61 18.00 -2.03
CA PHE A 5 -6.39 17.29 -3.05
C PHE A 5 -5.62 17.16 -4.37
N ALA A 6 -4.94 18.22 -4.81
CA ALA A 6 -4.09 18.18 -6.00
C ALA A 6 -2.91 17.20 -5.84
N PHE A 7 -2.28 17.15 -4.66
CA PHE A 7 -1.21 16.19 -4.35
C PHE A 7 -1.70 14.74 -4.41
N ILE A 8 -2.89 14.44 -3.85
CA ILE A 8 -3.51 13.10 -3.95
C ILE A 8 -3.77 12.74 -5.42
N GLY A 9 -4.29 13.69 -6.21
CA GLY A 9 -4.53 13.50 -7.64
C GLY A 9 -3.24 13.19 -8.42
N SER A 10 -2.16 13.96 -8.19
CA SER A 10 -0.88 13.71 -8.86
C SER A 10 -0.28 12.37 -8.47
N ASN A 11 -0.36 12.02 -7.18
CA ASN A 11 0.15 10.75 -6.66
C ASN A 11 -0.60 9.55 -7.29
N LEU A 12 -1.93 9.62 -7.36
CA LEU A 12 -2.76 8.59 -8.02
C LEU A 12 -2.38 8.39 -9.49
N PHE A 13 -2.11 9.48 -10.22
CA PHE A 13 -1.69 9.38 -11.62
C PHE A 13 -0.33 8.69 -11.77
N MET A 14 0.62 9.00 -10.88
CA MET A 14 1.93 8.32 -10.86
C MET A 14 1.79 6.82 -10.60
N VAL A 15 0.95 6.43 -9.63
CA VAL A 15 0.63 5.02 -9.33
C VAL A 15 0.05 4.31 -10.57
N PHE A 16 -0.80 4.98 -11.35
CA PHE A 16 -1.34 4.43 -12.59
C PHE A 16 -0.26 4.25 -13.67
N GLY A 17 0.67 5.19 -13.76
CA GLY A 17 1.82 5.10 -14.68
C GLY A 17 2.71 3.90 -14.39
N ASP A 18 2.83 3.49 -13.13
CA ASP A 18 3.64 2.35 -12.72
C ASP A 18 3.01 0.99 -13.06
N LEU A 19 1.72 0.92 -13.42
CA LEU A 19 1.05 -0.35 -13.73
C LEU A 19 1.60 -1.03 -14.98
N ILE A 20 2.19 -0.27 -15.91
CA ILE A 20 2.89 -0.83 -17.08
C ILE A 20 4.04 -1.76 -16.66
N LYS A 21 4.65 -1.52 -15.49
CA LYS A 21 5.74 -2.34 -14.95
C LYS A 21 5.25 -3.71 -14.49
N MET A 22 3.97 -3.83 -14.13
CA MET A 22 3.35 -5.12 -13.80
C MET A 22 2.98 -5.90 -15.07
N ASN A 23 2.36 -5.22 -16.04
CA ASN A 23 1.97 -5.82 -17.32
C ASN A 23 1.90 -4.73 -18.39
N ASN A 24 2.51 -4.98 -19.55
CA ASN A 24 2.56 -4.04 -20.67
C ASN A 24 1.17 -3.63 -21.21
N MET A 25 0.12 -4.41 -20.94
CA MET A 25 -1.27 -4.06 -21.30
C MET A 25 -1.90 -3.00 -20.40
N TYR A 26 -1.36 -2.75 -19.20
CA TYR A 26 -1.93 -1.83 -18.22
C TYR A 26 -1.46 -0.40 -18.44
N GLN A 27 -1.91 0.18 -19.55
CA GLN A 27 -1.58 1.55 -19.93
C GLN A 27 -2.79 2.46 -19.76
N PHE A 28 -2.67 3.41 -18.83
CA PHE A 28 -3.72 4.40 -18.56
C PHE A 28 -3.28 5.76 -19.08
N SER A 29 -4.10 6.34 -19.97
CA SER A 29 -3.83 7.69 -20.47
C SER A 29 -4.23 8.75 -19.45
N LEU A 30 -3.55 9.91 -19.50
CA LEU A 30 -3.93 11.08 -18.72
C LEU A 30 -5.38 11.50 -18.97
N ALA A 31 -5.87 11.37 -20.21
CA ALA A 31 -7.26 11.67 -20.55
C ALA A 31 -8.25 10.75 -19.81
N SER A 32 -7.91 9.47 -19.64
CA SER A 32 -8.76 8.53 -18.87
C SER A 32 -8.75 8.87 -17.39
N PHE A 33 -7.60 9.27 -16.85
CA PHE A 33 -7.49 9.74 -15.47
C PHE A 33 -8.30 11.02 -15.22
N ILE A 34 -8.22 12.01 -16.12
CA ILE A 34 -9.01 13.25 -16.02
C ILE A 34 -10.50 12.96 -15.99
N LYS A 35 -11.00 11.99 -16.78
CA LYS A 35 -12.41 11.58 -16.73
C LYS A 35 -12.82 11.08 -15.35
N LEU A 36 -12.00 10.25 -14.71
CA LEU A 36 -12.24 9.77 -13.34
C LEU A 36 -12.20 10.92 -12.32
N PHE A 37 -11.25 11.85 -12.51
CA PHE A 37 -11.11 13.03 -11.68
C PHE A 37 -12.36 13.92 -11.76
N THR A 38 -12.84 14.24 -12.96
CA THR A 38 -14.06 15.02 -13.18
C THR A 38 -15.28 14.31 -12.58
N ARG A 39 -15.41 12.99 -12.80
CA ARG A 39 -16.50 12.21 -12.20
C ARG A 39 -16.50 12.25 -10.67
N ALA A 40 -15.31 12.28 -10.03
CA ALA A 40 -15.24 12.47 -8.59
C ALA A 40 -15.78 13.85 -8.17
N LEU A 41 -15.46 14.92 -8.92
CA LEU A 41 -15.96 16.28 -8.65
C LEU A 41 -17.48 16.42 -8.79
N GLU A 42 -18.11 15.59 -9.63
CA GLU A 42 -19.55 15.60 -9.86
C GLU A 42 -20.37 15.05 -8.69
N THR A 43 -19.76 14.35 -7.73
CA THR A 43 -20.47 13.67 -6.62
C THR A 43 -21.15 14.61 -5.61
N ARG A 44 -21.06 15.94 -5.78
CA ARG A 44 -21.74 17.02 -5.00
C ARG A 44 -22.10 16.62 -3.55
N PRO A 45 -21.11 16.35 -2.68
CA PRO A 45 -21.37 15.97 -1.30
C PRO A 45 -22.01 17.14 -0.52
N GLN A 46 -22.91 16.82 0.40
CA GLN A 46 -23.27 17.74 1.46
C GLN A 46 -22.08 17.86 2.41
N ALA A 47 -21.53 19.06 2.56
CA ALA A 47 -20.38 19.33 3.41
C ALA A 47 -20.54 20.72 4.02
N ASN A 48 -20.22 20.84 5.31
CA ASN A 48 -20.35 22.09 6.07
C ASN A 48 -19.12 22.99 5.91
N SER A 49 -18.02 22.44 5.40
CA SER A 49 -16.79 23.18 5.12
C SER A 49 -16.14 22.74 3.81
N THR A 50 -15.30 23.62 3.25
CA THR A 50 -14.47 23.31 2.07
C THR A 50 -13.52 22.15 2.35
N GLU A 51 -12.99 22.03 3.57
CA GLU A 51 -12.07 20.96 3.95
C GLU A 51 -12.77 19.60 3.98
N GLU A 52 -13.96 19.54 4.60
CA GLU A 52 -14.80 18.34 4.61
C GLU A 52 -15.17 17.91 3.18
N LYS A 53 -15.54 18.88 2.33
CA LYS A 53 -15.81 18.64 0.91
C LYS A 53 -14.59 18.05 0.20
N LEU A 54 -13.39 18.59 0.42
CA LEU A 54 -12.17 18.09 -0.22
C LEU A 54 -11.77 16.71 0.28
N ASN A 55 -11.95 16.41 1.57
CA ASN A 55 -11.71 15.08 2.12
C ASN A 55 -12.68 14.05 1.51
N TYR A 56 -13.95 14.40 1.37
CA TYR A 56 -14.92 13.56 0.67
C TYR A 56 -14.51 13.30 -0.78
N LEU A 57 -14.20 14.36 -1.53
CA LEU A 57 -13.80 14.26 -2.93
C LEU A 57 -12.51 13.45 -3.11
N SER A 58 -11.56 13.58 -2.20
CA SER A 58 -10.32 12.79 -2.18
C SER A 58 -10.63 11.30 -2.03
N ASN A 59 -11.46 10.94 -1.05
CA ASN A 59 -11.87 9.56 -0.81
C ASN A 59 -12.69 8.98 -1.97
N SER A 60 -13.56 9.81 -2.57
CA SER A 60 -14.35 9.44 -3.75
C SER A 60 -13.43 9.15 -4.94
N LEU A 61 -12.46 10.03 -5.20
CA LEU A 61 -11.48 9.86 -6.26
C LEU A 61 -10.64 8.59 -6.08
N ILE A 62 -10.13 8.34 -4.86
CA ILE A 62 -9.36 7.12 -4.55
C ILE A 62 -10.18 5.87 -4.83
N LYS A 63 -11.45 5.82 -4.39
CA LYS A 63 -12.35 4.67 -4.62
C LYS A 63 -12.68 4.47 -6.10
N LEU A 64 -12.94 5.56 -6.82
CA LEU A 64 -13.20 5.50 -8.27
C LEU A 64 -11.97 4.98 -9.02
N CYS A 65 -10.79 5.54 -8.75
CA CYS A 65 -9.55 5.07 -9.35
C CYS A 65 -9.28 3.60 -9.02
N PHE A 66 -9.43 3.18 -7.76
CA PHE A 66 -9.23 1.80 -7.35
C PHE A 66 -10.15 0.81 -8.07
N SER A 67 -11.45 1.13 -8.10
CA SER A 67 -12.46 0.24 -8.67
C SER A 67 -12.39 0.16 -10.20
N GLU A 68 -12.23 1.28 -10.90
CA GLU A 68 -12.21 1.28 -12.36
C GLU A 68 -10.94 0.63 -12.91
N THR A 69 -9.79 0.88 -12.29
CA THR A 69 -8.56 0.18 -12.64
C THR A 69 -8.69 -1.30 -12.33
N GLY A 70 -9.10 -1.68 -11.11
CA GLY A 70 -9.25 -3.10 -10.72
C GLY A 70 -10.22 -3.91 -11.61
N ARG A 71 -11.24 -3.27 -12.20
CA ARG A 71 -12.14 -3.90 -13.19
C ARG A 71 -11.46 -4.21 -14.51
N SER A 72 -10.49 -3.39 -14.92
CA SER A 72 -9.75 -3.55 -16.18
C SER A 72 -8.60 -4.56 -16.10
N LEU A 73 -8.18 -4.96 -14.89
CA LEU A 73 -7.07 -5.90 -14.69
C LEU A 73 -7.53 -7.37 -14.72
N PHE A 74 -6.61 -8.25 -15.14
CA PHE A 74 -6.77 -9.68 -14.97
C PHE A 74 -6.91 -10.05 -13.49
N LYS A 75 -7.69 -11.11 -13.21
CA LYS A 75 -7.95 -11.55 -11.84
C LYS A 75 -6.68 -11.87 -11.06
N SER A 76 -5.66 -12.44 -11.72
CA SER A 76 -4.36 -12.77 -11.13
C SER A 76 -3.64 -11.55 -10.56
N ASP A 77 -3.79 -10.40 -11.20
CA ASP A 77 -2.94 -9.24 -10.92
C ASP A 77 -3.59 -8.28 -9.91
N ARG A 78 -4.87 -8.48 -9.59
CA ARG A 78 -5.65 -7.60 -8.71
C ARG A 78 -5.05 -7.49 -7.31
N LEU A 79 -4.49 -8.58 -6.76
CA LEU A 79 -3.88 -8.55 -5.43
C LEU A 79 -2.62 -7.69 -5.44
N THR A 80 -1.71 -7.95 -6.38
CA THR A 80 -0.46 -7.19 -6.57
C THR A 80 -0.76 -5.71 -6.79
N TYR A 81 -1.71 -5.43 -7.70
CA TYR A 81 -2.21 -4.08 -7.94
C TYR A 81 -2.70 -3.42 -6.65
N SER A 82 -3.54 -4.13 -5.88
CA SER A 82 -4.14 -3.56 -4.67
C SER A 82 -3.09 -3.17 -3.65
N MET A 83 -2.08 -4.01 -3.45
CA MET A 83 -0.98 -3.73 -2.53
C MET A 83 -0.14 -2.53 -2.99
N HIS A 84 0.25 -2.49 -4.27
CA HIS A 84 1.00 -1.35 -4.82
C HIS A 84 0.19 -0.05 -4.79
N PHE A 85 -1.11 -0.11 -5.08
CA PHE A 85 -1.99 1.05 -5.01
C PHE A 85 -2.07 1.62 -3.60
N VAL A 86 -2.27 0.77 -2.59
CA VAL A 86 -2.30 1.20 -1.18
C VAL A 86 -0.96 1.79 -0.75
N LYS A 87 0.17 1.17 -1.11
CA LYS A 87 1.51 1.69 -0.81
C LYS A 87 1.77 3.05 -1.44
N GLY A 88 1.33 3.24 -2.68
CA GLY A 88 1.48 4.50 -3.40
C GLY A 88 0.62 5.61 -2.81
N VAL A 89 -0.66 5.34 -2.54
CA VAL A 89 -1.62 6.35 -2.07
C VAL A 89 -1.43 6.70 -0.59
N PHE A 90 -1.05 5.73 0.24
CA PHE A 90 -0.91 5.90 1.69
C PHE A 90 0.49 5.49 2.16
N PRO A 91 1.55 6.20 1.73
CA PRO A 91 2.92 5.82 2.05
C PRO A 91 3.20 5.83 3.56
N ASP A 92 2.54 6.72 4.31
CA ASP A 92 2.71 6.91 5.76
C ASP A 92 2.13 5.76 6.60
N ARG A 93 1.42 4.82 5.98
CA ARG A 93 0.90 3.62 6.66
C ARG A 93 1.96 2.52 6.83
N PHE A 94 3.10 2.67 6.17
CA PHE A 94 4.18 1.70 6.19
C PHE A 94 5.37 2.32 6.92
N GLY A 95 5.83 1.65 7.96
CA GLY A 95 7.01 2.03 8.70
C GLY A 95 8.29 1.93 7.85
N PRO A 96 9.41 2.49 8.34
CA PRO A 96 10.69 2.38 7.66
C PRO A 96 11.04 0.91 7.42
N LYS A 97 11.48 0.55 6.21
CA LYS A 97 11.91 -0.80 5.81
C LYS A 97 10.82 -1.88 5.78
N GLU A 98 9.59 -1.60 6.21
CA GLU A 98 8.52 -2.62 6.24
C GLU A 98 8.14 -3.10 4.84
N TRP A 99 8.04 -2.19 3.87
CA TRP A 99 7.68 -2.54 2.50
C TRP A 99 8.81 -3.30 1.78
N GLU A 100 10.05 -2.86 1.96
CA GLU A 100 11.24 -3.49 1.43
C GLU A 100 11.45 -4.88 2.02
N PHE A 101 11.18 -5.05 3.33
CA PHE A 101 11.18 -6.37 3.96
C PHE A 101 10.07 -7.27 3.40
N PHE A 102 8.83 -6.76 3.33
CA PHE A 102 7.67 -7.50 2.82
C PHE A 102 7.87 -7.98 1.37
N THR A 103 8.50 -7.15 0.53
CA THR A 103 8.79 -7.48 -0.87
C THR A 103 10.08 -8.30 -1.06
N GLY A 104 10.80 -8.63 0.02
CA GLY A 104 12.01 -9.44 -0.03
C GLY A 104 13.25 -8.70 -0.55
N GLN A 105 13.23 -7.36 -0.58
CA GLN A 105 14.38 -6.54 -0.99
C GLN A 105 15.46 -6.48 0.10
N ILE A 106 15.09 -6.74 1.35
CA ILE A 106 16.03 -6.82 2.47
C ILE A 106 16.53 -8.25 2.60
N ILE A 107 17.79 -8.47 2.23
CA ILE A 107 18.50 -9.71 2.52
C ILE A 107 19.08 -9.56 3.93
N GLY A 108 18.45 -10.20 4.91
CA GLY A 108 18.99 -10.27 6.26
C GLY A 108 20.26 -11.11 6.28
N SER A 109 21.35 -10.57 6.81
CA SER A 109 22.50 -11.34 7.24
C SER A 109 22.11 -12.02 8.55
N GLY A 110 21.59 -13.25 8.46
CA GLY A 110 21.02 -14.04 9.55
C GLY A 110 21.45 -13.62 10.95
N GLY A 111 20.51 -13.08 11.72
CA GLY A 111 20.78 -12.62 13.09
C GLY A 111 21.30 -13.77 13.96
N GLN A 112 22.22 -13.48 14.88
CA GLN A 112 22.77 -14.47 15.82
C GLN A 112 21.75 -14.94 16.88
N ALA A 113 20.51 -14.46 16.85
CA ALA A 113 19.48 -14.79 17.83
C ALA A 113 18.82 -16.14 17.50
N GLN A 114 18.66 -16.99 18.50
CA GLN A 114 17.98 -18.27 18.35
C GLN A 114 16.47 -18.06 18.27
N ALA A 115 15.82 -18.66 17.26
CA ALA A 115 14.37 -18.61 17.15
C ALA A 115 13.70 -19.43 18.29
N PRO A 116 12.53 -18.99 18.81
CA PRO A 116 11.73 -19.75 19.78
C PRO A 116 11.35 -21.14 19.27
N ARG A 117 11.03 -22.07 20.18
CA ARG A 117 10.78 -23.48 19.80
C ARG A 117 9.50 -23.68 19.00
N TRP A 118 8.51 -22.80 19.17
CA TRP A 118 7.26 -22.84 18.41
C TRP A 118 7.46 -22.48 16.93
N VAL A 119 8.55 -21.79 16.58
CA VAL A 119 8.86 -21.43 15.19
C VAL A 119 9.29 -22.68 14.41
N PRO A 120 8.59 -23.05 13.33
CA PRO A 120 8.98 -24.18 12.48
C PRO A 120 10.39 -24.02 11.91
N LYS A 121 11.10 -25.13 11.72
CA LYS A 121 12.51 -25.13 11.26
C LYS A 121 12.71 -24.40 9.92
N ASP A 122 11.76 -24.53 9.01
CA ASP A 122 11.72 -23.87 7.70
C ASP A 122 11.47 -22.35 7.77
N ARG A 123 11.03 -21.84 8.94
CA ARG A 123 10.74 -20.42 9.18
C ARG A 123 11.75 -19.73 10.09
N GLN A 124 12.72 -20.47 10.64
CA GLN A 124 13.71 -19.91 11.56
C GLN A 124 14.52 -18.77 10.92
N GLU A 125 14.97 -18.95 9.68
CA GLU A 125 15.71 -17.90 8.96
C GLU A 125 14.86 -16.64 8.76
N ALA A 126 13.60 -16.79 8.34
CA ALA A 126 12.68 -15.67 8.17
C ALA A 126 12.42 -14.94 9.50
N PHE A 127 12.30 -15.68 10.61
CA PHE A 127 12.14 -15.10 11.95
C PHE A 127 13.39 -14.33 12.39
N MET A 128 14.58 -14.91 12.20
CA MET A 128 15.85 -14.24 12.53
C MET A 128 16.01 -12.95 11.71
N ASN A 129 15.64 -12.97 10.43
CA ASN A 129 15.67 -11.79 9.57
C ASN A 129 14.65 -10.73 10.02
N LEU A 130 13.46 -11.14 10.47
CA LEU A 130 12.46 -10.24 11.04
C LEU A 130 12.99 -9.56 12.31
N GLY A 131 13.54 -10.33 13.25
CA GLY A 131 14.11 -9.81 14.49
C GLY A 131 15.32 -8.90 14.27
N ALA A 132 16.17 -9.22 13.31
CA ALA A 132 17.31 -8.38 12.93
C ALA A 132 16.87 -7.05 12.28
N THR A 133 15.82 -7.10 11.45
CA THR A 133 15.32 -5.90 10.75
C THR A 133 14.48 -5.02 11.66
N PHE A 134 13.67 -5.63 12.54
CA PHE A 134 12.71 -4.95 13.42
C PHE A 134 12.83 -5.45 14.87
N PRO A 135 13.92 -5.10 15.58
CA PRO A 135 14.18 -5.61 16.93
C PRO A 135 13.10 -5.21 17.95
N HIS A 136 12.36 -4.13 17.69
CA HIS A 136 11.26 -3.67 18.54
C HIS A 136 10.00 -4.54 18.46
N LEU A 137 9.78 -5.29 17.37
CA LEU A 137 8.57 -6.09 17.18
C LEU A 137 8.56 -7.34 18.06
N ILE A 138 9.72 -7.95 18.32
CA ILE A 138 9.83 -9.14 19.16
C ILE A 138 9.22 -8.92 20.55
N PRO A 139 9.63 -7.90 21.34
CA PRO A 139 9.02 -7.64 22.64
C PRO A 139 7.59 -7.08 22.54
N GLN A 140 7.29 -6.25 21.52
CA GLN A 140 5.94 -5.66 21.38
C GLN A 140 4.86 -6.71 21.11
N LEU A 141 5.17 -7.71 20.30
CA LEU A 141 4.27 -8.81 19.96
C LEU A 141 4.44 -10.05 20.86
N GLN A 142 5.37 -9.98 21.82
CA GLN A 142 5.71 -11.07 22.74
C GLN A 142 6.03 -12.38 21.99
N LEU A 143 6.79 -12.30 20.90
CA LEU A 143 7.08 -13.45 20.04
C LEU A 143 7.95 -14.52 20.73
N ASP A 144 8.65 -14.15 21.81
CA ASP A 144 9.41 -15.08 22.64
C ASP A 144 8.53 -15.86 23.64
N ASN A 145 7.25 -15.48 23.80
CA ASN A 145 6.33 -16.11 24.76
C ASN A 145 5.56 -17.28 24.12
N GLU A 146 6.03 -18.50 24.37
CA GLU A 146 5.43 -19.75 23.86
C GLU A 146 4.02 -20.04 24.38
N GLN A 147 3.53 -19.33 25.41
CA GLN A 147 2.15 -19.52 25.88
C GLN A 147 1.14 -18.72 25.07
N ILE A 148 1.60 -17.69 24.33
CA ILE A 148 0.76 -16.82 23.51
C ILE A 148 0.69 -17.30 22.06
N TRP A 149 1.81 -17.84 21.54
CA TRP A 149 2.01 -18.26 20.14
C TRP A 149 2.19 -19.77 20.04
#